data_AF-A0A1Q8U091-F1
#
_entry.id   AF-A0A1Q8U091-F1
#
_cell.length_a   1.000
_cell.length_b   1.000
_cell.length_c   1.000
_cell.angle_alpha   90.00
_cell.angle_beta   90.00
_cell.angle_gamma   90.00
#
_symmetry.space_group_name_H-M   'P 1'
#
loop_
_entity.id
_entity.type
_entity.pdbx_description
1 polymer ?
#
loop_
_entity_poly.entity_id
_entity_poly.type
_entity_poly.pdbx_seq_one_letter_code
_entity_poly.pdbx_strand_id
1 'polypeptide(L)'
;MIRRLAVFFGMVAFPAALFTSVGYILATRTPGPYQRAFEGQWDAIAAGFAVTVCGVLAVAHGVRLCFSVLGGFQPDNIRRGALALLAGLLVCGVGLLLLWRLLAP
;
A
#
# COMPACT_ATOMS: atom_id res chain seq x y z
N MET A 1 13.42 -1.73 18.10
CA MET A 1 12.41 -1.03 17.26
C MET A 1 12.93 -0.68 15.86
N ILE A 2 14.12 -0.10 15.74
CA ILE A 2 14.72 0.34 14.46
C ILE A 2 14.73 -0.75 13.37
N ARG A 3 15.11 -2.00 13.70
CA ARG A 3 15.10 -3.13 12.76
C ARG A 3 13.71 -3.42 12.16
N ARG A 4 12.64 -3.33 12.96
CA ARG A 4 11.26 -3.57 12.47
C ARG A 4 10.80 -2.44 11.55
N LEU A 5 11.11 -1.19 11.90
CA LEU A 5 10.84 -0.03 11.06
C LEU A 5 11.59 -0.14 9.72
N ALA A 6 12.89 -0.47 9.74
CA ALA A 6 13.68 -0.63 8.53
C ALA A 6 13.14 -1.72 7.59
N VAL A 7 12.70 -2.86 8.14
CA VAL A 7 12.07 -3.93 7.35
C VAL A 7 10.74 -3.45 6.75
N PHE A 8 9.91 -2.76 7.53
CA PHE A 8 8.64 -2.23 7.05
C PHE A 8 8.84 -1.19 5.95
N PHE A 9 9.77 -0.25 6.14
CA PHE A 9 10.18 0.70 5.12
C PHE A 9 10.70 0.01 3.86
N GLY A 10 11.54 -1.03 3.99
CA GLY A 10 12.02 -1.80 2.85
C GLY A 10 10.89 -2.50 2.11
N MET A 11 9.92 -3.09 2.82
CA MET A 11 8.75 -3.75 2.24
C MET A 11 7.82 -2.77 1.49
N VAL A 12 7.81 -1.49 1.85
CA VAL A 12 7.03 -0.45 1.16
C VAL A 12 7.84 0.19 0.02
N ALA A 13 9.13 0.43 0.23
CA ALA A 13 10.01 1.07 -0.73
C ALA A 13 10.25 0.20 -1.97
N PHE A 14 10.37 -1.12 -1.81
CA PHE A 14 10.58 -2.02 -2.94
C PHE A 14 9.42 -2.00 -3.95
N PRO A 15 8.14 -2.19 -3.54
CA PRO A 15 7.00 -2.01 -4.44
C PRO A 15 6.92 -0.61 -5.03
N ALA A 16 7.24 0.43 -4.24
CA ALA A 16 7.20 1.81 -4.73
C ALA A 16 8.24 2.05 -5.84
N ALA A 17 9.45 1.49 -5.71
CA ALA A 17 10.47 1.56 -6.75
C ALA A 17 10.04 0.81 -8.04
N LEU A 18 9.41 -0.35 -7.91
CA LEU A 18 8.83 -1.07 -9.05
C LEU A 18 7.71 -0.26 -9.72
N PHE A 19 6.86 0.39 -8.93
CA PHE A 19 5.80 1.26 -9.42
C PHE A 19 6.37 2.43 -10.24
N THR A 20 7.47 3.04 -9.82
CA THR A 20 8.20 4.06 -10.60
C THR A 20 8.65 3.56 -11.96
N SER A 21 9.28 2.38 -12.00
CA SER A 21 9.72 1.78 -13.25
C SER A 21 8.53 1.50 -14.19
N VAL A 22 7.43 0.96 -13.65
CA VAL A 22 6.21 0.67 -14.42
C VAL A 22 5.52 1.95 -14.91
N GLY A 23 5.40 2.97 -14.05
CA GLY A 23 4.84 4.28 -14.39
C GLY A 23 5.61 4.98 -15.49
N TYR A 24 6.94 4.92 -15.45
CA TYR A 24 7.80 5.46 -16.52
C TYR A 24 7.57 4.75 -17.86
N ILE A 25 7.47 3.42 -17.86
CA ILE A 25 7.18 2.64 -19.08
C ILE A 25 5.79 2.99 -19.64
N LEU A 26 4.78 3.13 -18.78
CA LEU A 26 3.42 3.51 -19.17
C LEU A 26 3.37 4.93 -19.76
N ALA A 27 4.05 5.89 -19.13
CA ALA A 27 4.12 7.27 -19.60
C ALA A 27 4.80 7.38 -20.97
N THR A 28 5.80 6.54 -21.25
CA THR A 28 6.55 6.54 -22.52
C THR A 28 5.91 5.72 -23.64
N ARG A 29 5.25 4.60 -23.31
CA ARG A 29 4.63 3.70 -24.32
C ARG A 29 3.23 4.13 -24.75
N THR A 30 2.48 4.80 -23.88
CA THR A 30 1.13 5.29 -24.16
C THR A 30 1.03 6.77 -23.83
N PRO A 31 1.65 7.66 -24.63
CA PRO A 31 1.61 9.09 -24.41
C PRO A 31 0.15 9.56 -24.49
N GLY A 32 -0.33 10.18 -23.41
CA GLY A 32 -1.75 10.42 -23.18
C GLY A 32 -2.02 10.99 -21.79
N PRO A 33 -3.21 10.73 -21.18
CA PRO A 33 -3.56 11.26 -19.86
C PRO A 33 -2.55 10.87 -18.77
N TYR A 34 -1.96 9.67 -18.86
CA TYR A 34 -0.93 9.21 -17.92
C TYR A 34 0.33 10.06 -17.96
N GLN A 35 0.85 10.42 -19.14
CA GLN A 35 2.06 11.24 -19.22
C GLN A 35 1.90 12.56 -18.46
N ARG A 36 0.75 13.24 -18.60
CA ARG A 36 0.47 14.50 -17.88
C ARG A 36 0.32 14.28 -16.38
N ALA A 37 -0.32 13.19 -15.96
CA ALA A 37 -0.47 12.85 -14.55
C ALA A 37 0.87 12.53 -13.88
N PHE A 38 1.74 11.80 -14.57
CA PHE A 38 3.09 11.47 -14.10
C PHE A 38 4.03 12.69 -14.15
N GLU A 39 3.90 13.62 -15.10
CA GLU A 39 4.71 14.85 -15.14
C GLU A 39 4.29 15.89 -14.09
N GLY A 40 2.98 16.00 -13.80
CA GLY A 40 2.45 17.05 -12.92
C GLY A 40 2.20 16.64 -11.47
N GLN A 41 1.99 15.34 -11.20
CA GLN A 41 1.49 14.85 -9.90
C GLN A 41 2.21 13.60 -9.40
N TRP A 42 3.43 13.33 -9.89
CA TRP A 42 4.23 12.16 -9.51
C TRP A 42 4.27 11.90 -8.00
N ASP A 43 4.60 12.92 -7.22
CA ASP A 43 4.75 12.79 -5.77
C ASP A 43 3.44 12.37 -5.08
N ALA A 44 2.30 12.87 -5.58
CA ALA A 44 0.99 12.52 -5.05
C ALA A 44 0.60 11.09 -5.41
N ILE A 45 0.91 10.64 -6.62
CA ILE A 45 0.67 9.25 -7.07
C ILE A 45 1.57 8.29 -6.26
N ALA A 46 2.86 8.62 -6.11
CA ALA A 46 3.81 7.82 -5.35
C ALA A 46 3.39 7.71 -3.86
N ALA A 47 2.91 8.81 -3.27
CA ALA A 47 2.36 8.83 -1.92
C ALA A 47 1.10 7.96 -1.80
N GLY A 48 0.15 8.09 -2.73
CA GLY A 48 -1.07 7.27 -2.77
C GLY A 48 -0.75 5.77 -2.89
N PHE A 49 0.22 5.42 -3.71
CA PHE A 49 0.71 4.04 -3.83
C PHE A 49 1.36 3.54 -2.53
N ALA A 50 2.25 4.33 -1.92
CA ALA A 50 2.88 3.97 -0.65
C ALA A 50 1.86 3.76 0.48
N VAL A 51 0.85 4.64 0.57
CA VAL A 51 -0.27 4.50 1.53
C VAL A 51 -1.05 3.19 1.27
N THR A 52 -1.32 2.88 0.00
CA THR A 52 -2.02 1.64 -0.38
C THR A 52 -1.20 0.41 0.05
N VAL A 53 0.11 0.39 -0.22
CA VAL A 53 0.99 -0.72 0.17
C VAL A 53 1.05 -0.87 1.70
N CYS A 54 1.13 0.22 2.45
CA CYS A 54 1.04 0.19 3.91
C CYS A 54 -0.27 -0.45 4.40
N GLY A 55 -1.40 -0.10 3.79
CA GLY A 55 -2.70 -0.71 4.07
C GLY A 55 -2.70 -2.22 3.81
N VAL A 56 -2.15 -2.65 2.67
CA VAL A 56 -2.05 -4.08 2.30
C VAL A 56 -1.22 -4.85 3.33
N LEU A 57 -0.08 -4.29 3.77
CA LEU A 57 0.75 -4.92 4.80
C LEU A 57 0.02 -5.04 6.13
N ALA A 58 -0.77 -4.04 6.52
CA ALA A 58 -1.59 -4.08 7.72
C ALA A 58 -2.71 -5.14 7.63
N VAL A 59 -3.37 -5.23 6.47
CA VAL A 59 -4.36 -6.29 6.19
C VAL A 59 -3.70 -7.67 6.26
N ALA A 60 -2.57 -7.88 5.59
CA ALA A 60 -1.85 -9.15 5.62
C ALA A 60 -1.42 -9.55 7.04
N HIS A 61 -0.98 -8.56 7.84
CA HIS A 61 -0.68 -8.78 9.25
C HIS A 61 -1.92 -9.19 10.05
N GLY A 62 -3.06 -8.51 9.84
CA GLY A 62 -4.32 -8.83 10.49
C GLY A 62 -4.86 -10.21 10.11
N VAL A 63 -4.84 -10.59 8.82
CA VAL A 63 -5.17 -11.95 8.36
C VAL A 63 -4.30 -12.98 9.06
N ARG A 64 -2.98 -12.74 9.12
CA ARG A 64 -2.04 -13.65 9.78
C ARG A 64 -2.37 -13.80 11.27
N LEU A 65 -2.75 -12.75 11.98
CA LEU A 65 -3.14 -12.85 13.39
C LEU A 65 -4.45 -13.61 13.59
N CYS A 66 -5.43 -13.41 12.71
CA CYS A 66 -6.74 -14.07 12.81
C CYS A 66 -6.72 -15.56 12.42
N PHE A 67 -5.93 -15.94 11.41
CA PHE A 67 -6.02 -17.26 10.76
C PHE A 67 -4.77 -18.14 10.88
N SER A 68 -3.64 -17.62 11.37
CA SER A 68 -2.45 -18.44 11.62
C SER A 68 -2.68 -19.31 12.85
N VAL A 69 -2.32 -20.59 12.78
CA VAL A 69 -2.29 -21.51 13.93
C VAL A 69 -1.40 -20.94 15.05
N LEU A 70 -0.28 -20.28 14.72
CA LEU A 70 0.58 -19.58 15.70
C LEU A 70 -0.02 -18.27 16.25
N GLY A 71 -1.04 -17.72 15.60
CA GLY A 71 -1.70 -16.45 15.98
C GLY A 71 -3.00 -16.67 16.75
N GLY A 72 -3.86 -17.60 16.31
CA GLY A 72 -5.23 -17.79 16.79
C GLY A 72 -5.36 -18.41 18.19
N PHE A 73 -4.32 -19.04 18.73
CA PHE A 73 -4.39 -19.65 20.07
C PHE A 73 -4.36 -18.64 21.23
N GLN A 74 -4.03 -17.37 20.97
CA GLN A 74 -4.07 -16.33 22.00
C GLN A 74 -5.37 -15.52 21.91
N PRO A 75 -6.14 -15.39 23.01
CA PRO A 75 -7.46 -14.77 23.00
C PRO A 75 -7.45 -13.29 22.56
N ASP A 76 -6.31 -12.60 22.66
CA ASP A 76 -6.17 -11.20 22.23
C ASP A 76 -5.79 -11.03 20.75
N ASN A 77 -5.24 -12.06 20.11
CA ASN A 77 -4.72 -11.93 18.74
C ASN A 77 -5.84 -11.81 17.71
N ILE A 78 -7.00 -12.42 17.95
CA ILE A 78 -8.18 -12.27 17.08
C ILE A 78 -8.66 -10.82 17.10
N ARG A 79 -8.78 -10.21 18.29
CA ARG A 79 -9.20 -8.81 18.42
C ARG A 79 -8.19 -7.86 17.78
N ARG A 80 -6.89 -8.07 18.02
CA ARG A 80 -5.81 -7.28 17.40
C ARG A 80 -5.76 -7.47 15.88
N GLY A 81 -5.97 -8.69 15.40
CA GLY A 81 -6.03 -9.03 13.99
C GLY A 81 -7.22 -8.36 13.29
N ALA A 82 -8.40 -8.40 13.90
CA ALA A 82 -9.60 -7.73 13.41
C ALA A 82 -9.43 -6.20 13.34
N LEU A 83 -8.81 -5.59 14.36
CA LEU A 83 -8.48 -4.16 14.35
C LEU A 83 -7.46 -3.82 13.26
N ALA A 84 -6.42 -4.64 13.09
CA ALA A 84 -5.42 -4.46 12.04
C ALA A 84 -6.02 -4.63 10.63
N LEU A 85 -6.97 -5.56 10.46
CA LEU A 85 -7.74 -5.74 9.22
C LEU A 85 -8.58 -4.50 8.91
N LEU A 86 -9.38 -4.01 9.86
CA LEU A 86 -10.22 -2.83 9.68
C LEU A 86 -9.38 -1.59 9.35
N ALA A 87 -8.33 -1.33 10.14
CA ALA A 87 -7.44 -0.20 9.91
C ALA A 87 -6.72 -0.32 8.56
N GLY A 88 -6.23 -1.52 8.22
CA GLY A 88 -5.58 -1.77 6.93
C GLY A 88 -6.51 -1.56 5.74
N LEU A 89 -7.77 -2.00 5.83
CA LEU A 89 -8.79 -1.78 4.79
C LEU A 89 -9.11 -0.28 4.63
N LEU A 90 -9.23 0.47 5.72
CA LEU A 90 -9.44 1.92 5.66
C LEU A 90 -8.25 2.63 5.01
N VAL A 91 -7.03 2.30 5.40
CA VAL A 91 -5.80 2.89 4.84
C VAL A 91 -5.66 2.54 3.35
N CYS A 92 -5.91 1.29 2.97
CA CYS A 92 -6.01 0.88 1.55
C CYS A 92 -7.06 1.69 0.81
N GLY A 93 -8.25 1.84 1.38
CA GLY A 93 -9.34 2.60 0.79
C GLY A 93 -8.95 4.05 0.52
N VAL A 94 -8.29 4.72 1.47
CA VAL A 94 -7.77 6.08 1.30
C VAL A 94 -6.74 6.16 0.18
N GLY A 95 -5.77 5.24 0.16
CA GLY A 95 -4.74 5.18 -0.89
C GLY A 95 -5.34 4.96 -2.28
N LEU A 96 -6.28 4.02 -2.40
CA LEU A 96 -7.00 3.73 -3.65
C LEU A 96 -7.88 4.90 -4.10
N LEU A 97 -8.57 5.58 -3.18
CA LEU A 97 -9.38 6.76 -3.50
C LEU A 97 -8.53 7.92 -4.00
N LEU A 98 -7.35 8.13 -3.39
CA LEU A 98 -6.36 9.10 -3.85
C LEU A 98 -5.89 8.76 -5.27
N LEU A 99 -5.45 7.51 -5.49
CA LEU A 99 -5.03 7.06 -6.80
C LEU A 99 -6.14 7.19 -7.85
N TRP A 100 -7.37 6.81 -7.50
CA TRP A 100 -8.52 6.96 -8.38
C TRP A 100 -8.77 8.42 -8.77
N ARG A 101 -8.72 9.34 -7.80
CA ARG A 101 -8.89 10.78 -8.08
C ARG A 101 -7.80 11.37 -8.98
N LEU A 102 -6.58 10.84 -8.93
CA LEU A 102 -5.42 11.35 -9.68
C LEU A 102 -5.29 10.70 -11.06
N LEU A 103 -5.74 9.45 -11.22
CA LEU A 103 -5.54 8.65 -12.43
C LEU A 103 -6.83 8.44 -13.24
N ALA A 104 -8.01 8.67 -12.66
CA ALA A 104 -9.25 8.61 -13.42
C ALA A 104 -9.29 9.76 -14.47
N PRO A 105 -9.78 9.46 -15.69
CA PRO A 105 -9.86 10.44 -16.78
C PRO A 105 -10.88 11.56 -16.51
#